data_AF-A0A453KA81-F1
#
_entry.id   AF-A0A453KA81-F1
#
_cell.length_a   1.000
_cell.length_b   1.000
_cell.length_c   1.000
_cell.angle_alpha   90.00
_cell.angle_beta   90.00
_cell.angle_gamma   90.00
#
_symmetry.space_group_name_H-M   'P 1'
#
loop_
_entity.id
_entity.type
_entity.pdbx_description
1 polymer ?
#
loop_
_entity_poly.entity_id
_entity_poly.type
_entity_poly.pdbx_seq_one_letter_code
_entity_poly.pdbx_strand_id
1 'polypeptide(L)'
;MLVYLGSAAQPATAVEGKDVEGDPELIDDSEFYHQLLKEFLESCDTGASESAFYALRKKQHKKRKLVDRRASKSRKIRYSVHEKIANFMAPVPMTVPPMASKLFENLFGMGNQKAPAV
;
A
#
# COMPACT_ATOMS: atom_id res chain seq x y z
N MET A 1 50.40 5.76 24.82
CA MET A 1 49.19 5.39 25.58
C MET A 1 48.07 5.15 24.57
N LEU A 2 47.82 3.89 24.26
CA LEU A 2 46.77 3.46 23.32
C LEU A 2 45.42 3.57 24.04
N VAL A 3 44.48 4.34 23.49
CA VAL A 3 43.09 4.37 23.96
C VAL A 3 42.24 3.48 23.05
N TYR A 4 41.81 2.36 23.64
CA TYR A 4 40.74 1.49 23.15
C TYR A 4 39.38 2.19 23.37
N LEU A 5 38.60 2.33 22.30
CA LEU A 5 37.14 2.55 22.24
C LEU A 5 36.76 2.16 20.81
N GLY A 6 35.84 1.27 20.49
CA GLY A 6 34.75 0.62 21.21
C GLY A 6 33.88 0.08 20.08
N SER A 7 33.69 -1.25 20.07
CA SER A 7 32.98 -1.99 19.03
C SER A 7 31.57 -1.42 18.78
N ALA A 8 31.28 -1.05 17.53
CA ALA A 8 29.93 -0.80 17.04
C ALA A 8 29.62 -1.86 15.98
N ALA A 9 28.68 -2.73 16.34
CA ALA A 9 28.17 -3.82 15.55
C ALA A 9 27.76 -3.37 14.13
N GLN A 10 28.25 -4.10 13.13
CA GLN A 10 27.79 -4.00 11.75
C GLN A 10 26.32 -4.45 11.68
N PRO A 11 25.40 -3.66 11.09
CA PRO A 11 24.17 -4.24 10.59
C PRO A 11 24.52 -5.03 9.33
N ALA A 12 24.47 -6.36 9.45
CA ALA A 12 24.52 -7.27 8.33
C ALA A 12 23.44 -6.89 7.31
N THR A 13 23.85 -6.31 6.18
CA THR A 13 23.02 -6.27 4.99
C THR A 13 23.08 -7.65 4.37
N ALA A 14 22.09 -8.47 4.72
CA ALA A 14 21.73 -9.65 3.95
C ALA A 14 21.42 -9.19 2.52
N VAL A 15 22.39 -9.36 1.62
CA VAL A 15 22.14 -9.24 0.19
C VAL A 15 21.55 -10.59 -0.21
N GLU A 16 20.22 -10.67 -0.20
CA GLU A 16 19.54 -11.75 -0.89
C GLU A 16 19.97 -11.71 -2.35
N GLY A 17 20.56 -12.82 -2.80
CA GLY A 17 20.80 -13.12 -4.20
C GLY A 17 19.50 -12.99 -4.95
N LYS A 18 19.40 -11.90 -5.72
CA LYS A 18 18.39 -11.76 -6.75
C LYS A 18 19.11 -12.11 -8.03
N ASP A 19 18.99 -13.38 -8.42
CA ASP A 19 19.22 -13.83 -9.78
C ASP A 19 18.25 -13.02 -10.67
N VAL A 20 18.69 -11.85 -11.09
CA VAL A 20 18.08 -11.09 -12.17
C VAL A 20 18.94 -11.39 -13.36
N GLU A 21 18.36 -12.08 -14.33
CA GLU A 21 18.84 -12.12 -15.70
C GLU A 21 18.92 -10.68 -16.20
N GLY A 22 20.09 -10.08 -15.94
CA GLY A 22 20.42 -8.70 -16.27
C GLY A 22 20.97 -8.64 -17.69
N ASP A 23 20.67 -7.54 -18.36
CA ASP A 23 21.23 -7.18 -19.66
C ASP A 23 22.78 -7.31 -19.61
N PRO A 24 23.42 -8.12 -20.50
CA PRO A 24 24.86 -8.36 -20.46
C PRO A 24 25.70 -7.09 -20.69
N GLU A 25 25.10 -5.99 -21.14
CA GLU A 25 25.75 -4.69 -21.27
C GLU A 25 25.68 -3.83 -20.00
N LEU A 26 24.89 -4.22 -19.01
CA LEU A 26 24.67 -3.44 -17.78
C LEU A 26 25.75 -3.78 -16.75
N ILE A 27 26.73 -2.88 -16.64
CA ILE A 27 27.83 -2.98 -15.69
C ILE A 27 27.32 -2.56 -14.30
N ASP A 28 27.46 -3.44 -13.29
CA ASP A 28 27.20 -3.09 -11.89
C ASP A 28 28.36 -2.27 -11.31
N ASP A 29 28.36 -0.98 -11.61
CA ASP A 29 29.36 0.00 -11.15
C ASP A 29 28.97 0.66 -9.83
N SER A 30 28.02 0.08 -9.09
CA SER A 30 27.48 0.62 -7.85
C SER A 30 28.59 1.01 -6.88
N GLU A 31 29.59 0.14 -6.65
CA GLU A 31 30.69 0.42 -5.72
C GLU A 31 31.58 1.58 -6.18
N PHE A 32 31.82 1.69 -7.49
CA PHE A 32 32.60 2.78 -8.08
C PHE A 32 31.86 4.11 -8.01
N TYR A 33 30.56 4.11 -8.30
CA TYR A 33 29.70 5.29 -8.12
C TYR A 33 29.69 5.78 -6.67
N HIS A 34 29.62 4.87 -5.69
CA HIS A 34 29.67 5.24 -4.27
C HIS A 34 31.02 5.86 -3.87
N GLN A 35 32.14 5.41 -4.44
CA GLN A 35 33.46 6.00 -4.21
C GLN A 35 33.55 7.43 -4.76
N LEU A 36 33.12 7.64 -6.02
CA LEU A 36 33.08 8.97 -6.64
C LEU A 36 32.15 9.93 -5.89
N LEU A 37 31.00 9.44 -5.44
CA LEU A 37 30.06 10.23 -4.65
C LEU A 37 30.67 10.65 -3.31
N LYS A 38 31.44 9.76 -2.67
CA LYS A 38 32.12 10.01 -1.40
C LYS A 38 33.23 11.06 -1.57
N GLU A 39 34.08 10.91 -2.58
CA GLU A 39 35.12 11.87 -2.92
C GLU A 39 34.54 13.25 -3.26
N PHE A 40 33.45 13.28 -4.04
CA PHE A 40 32.75 14.52 -4.36
C PHE A 40 32.21 15.23 -3.10
N LEU A 41 31.57 14.48 -2.19
CA LEU A 41 31.06 15.03 -0.93
C LEU A 41 32.18 15.51 0.02
N GLU A 42 33.34 14.85 0.02
CA GLU A 42 34.52 15.25 0.80
C GLU A 42 35.20 16.50 0.21
N SER A 43 35.15 16.66 -1.13
CA SER A 43 35.70 17.84 -1.83
C SER A 43 34.81 19.10 -1.76
N CYS A 44 33.53 18.94 -1.40
CA CYS A 44 32.57 20.03 -1.26
C CYS A 44 32.65 20.57 0.17
N ASP A 45 33.01 21.86 0.35
CA ASP A 45 33.10 22.53 1.66
C ASP A 45 31.93 22.15 2.58
N THR A 46 32.22 21.91 3.85
CA THR A 46 31.33 21.30 4.88
C THR A 46 29.91 21.88 4.96
N GLY A 47 29.66 23.10 4.46
CA GLY A 47 28.31 23.69 4.39
C GLY A 47 27.44 23.21 3.23
N ALA A 48 28.03 22.84 2.08
CA ALA A 48 27.31 22.35 0.91
C ALA A 48 26.96 20.86 1.04
N SER A 49 27.88 20.06 1.61
CA SER A 49 27.69 18.62 1.82
C SER A 49 26.56 18.30 2.80
N GLU A 50 26.39 19.11 3.87
CA GLU A 50 25.30 18.94 4.83
C GLU A 50 23.93 19.14 4.15
N SER A 51 23.81 20.18 3.30
CA SER A 51 22.58 20.46 2.55
C SER A 51 22.23 19.35 1.56
N ALA A 52 23.22 18.78 0.87
CA ALA A 52 23.07 17.68 -0.06
C ALA A 52 22.65 16.38 0.66
N PHE A 53 23.26 16.11 1.82
CA PHE A 53 22.94 14.96 2.66
C PHE A 53 21.52 15.05 3.24
N TYR A 54 21.11 16.23 3.72
CA TYR A 54 19.74 16.49 4.16
C TYR A 54 18.71 16.36 3.02
N ALA A 55 19.05 16.83 1.81
CA ALA A 55 18.19 16.67 0.64
C ALA A 55 17.99 15.19 0.27
N LEU A 56 19.04 14.38 0.34
CA LEU A 56 18.97 12.94 0.10
C LEU A 56 18.11 12.24 1.15
N ARG A 57 18.29 12.58 2.44
CA ARG A 57 17.49 12.03 3.54
C ARG A 57 16.02 12.42 3.46
N LYS A 58 15.70 13.61 2.94
CA LYS A 58 14.32 14.08 2.71
C LYS A 58 13.64 13.38 1.52
N LYS A 59 14.41 12.94 0.53
CA LYS A 59 13.92 12.19 -0.64
C LYS A 59 13.65 10.71 -0.34
N GLN A 60 14.13 10.18 0.79
CA GLN A 60 13.78 8.84 1.22
C GLN A 60 12.27 8.74 1.51
N HIS A 61 11.59 7.85 0.79
CA HIS A 61 10.18 7.58 1.03
C HIS A 61 9.98 7.04 2.44
N LYS A 62 9.40 7.87 3.32
CA LYS A 62 9.02 7.44 4.67
C LYS A 62 8.01 6.30 4.54
N LYS A 63 8.35 5.11 5.06
CA LYS A 63 7.43 3.98 5.15
C LYS A 63 6.20 4.41 5.95
N ARG A 64 5.08 4.62 5.26
CA ARG A 64 3.82 4.99 5.90
C ARG A 64 3.18 3.71 6.43
N LYS A 65 2.60 3.79 7.63
CA LYS A 65 1.80 2.69 8.17
C LYS A 65 0.70 2.33 7.17
N LEU A 66 0.45 1.04 7.00
CA LEU A 66 -0.69 0.56 6.23
C LEU A 66 -1.96 0.95 7.00
N VAL A 67 -2.62 2.01 6.55
CA VAL A 67 -3.87 2.52 7.14
C VAL A 67 -4.99 2.28 6.16
N ASP A 68 -6.11 1.75 6.65
CA ASP A 68 -7.36 1.66 5.88
C ASP A 68 -7.83 3.09 5.56
N ARG A 69 -7.45 3.57 4.37
CA ARG A 69 -7.76 4.94 3.89
C ARG A 69 -9.28 5.16 3.80
N ARG A 70 -10.05 4.08 3.66
CA ARG A 70 -11.51 4.07 3.55
C ARG A 70 -12.21 4.01 4.91
N ALA A 71 -11.49 3.70 5.99
CA ALA A 71 -12.04 3.71 7.35
C ALA A 71 -12.34 5.13 7.88
N SER A 72 -11.78 6.18 7.27
CA SER A 72 -12.01 7.57 7.68
C SER A 72 -13.32 8.13 7.13
N LYS A 73 -13.98 8.96 7.96
CA LYS A 73 -15.20 9.74 7.65
C LYS A 73 -16.35 8.92 7.08
N SER A 74 -16.81 7.91 7.83
CA SER A 74 -18.03 7.13 7.54
C SER A 74 -18.11 6.48 6.15
N ARG A 75 -17.00 6.37 5.41
CA ARG A 75 -16.91 5.70 4.09
C ARG A 75 -16.93 4.17 4.18
N LYS A 76 -16.86 3.65 5.41
CA LYS A 76 -17.03 2.25 5.76
C LYS A 76 -18.32 2.11 6.56
N ILE A 77 -19.21 1.22 6.14
CA ILE A 77 -20.46 0.92 6.85
C ILE A 77 -20.08 0.30 8.20
N ARG A 78 -20.66 0.85 9.27
CA ARG A 78 -20.50 0.37 10.65
C ARG A 78 -21.86 -0.04 11.15
N TYR A 79 -21.98 -1.28 11.57
CA TYR A 79 -23.20 -1.80 12.18
C TYR A 79 -23.23 -1.40 13.66
N SER A 80 -23.59 -0.15 13.92
CA SER A 80 -23.82 0.38 15.26
C SER A 80 -25.29 0.77 15.41
N VAL A 81 -25.91 0.38 16.52
CA VAL A 81 -27.28 0.79 16.82
C VAL A 81 -27.27 2.24 17.30
N HIS A 82 -28.13 3.08 16.74
CA HIS A 82 -28.28 4.48 17.11
C HIS A 82 -29.64 4.67 17.81
N GLU A 83 -29.61 4.95 19.12
CA GLU A 83 -30.82 4.97 19.96
C GLU A 83 -31.90 5.95 19.48
N LYS A 84 -31.50 7.13 18.96
CA LYS A 84 -32.44 8.17 18.50
C LYS A 84 -33.28 7.77 17.28
N ILE A 85 -32.76 6.85 16.45
CA ILE A 85 -33.46 6.37 15.25
C ILE A 85 -34.03 4.96 15.45
N ALA A 86 -33.64 4.27 16.52
CA ALA A 86 -34.28 3.03 16.92
C ALA A 86 -35.74 3.35 17.26
N ASN A 87 -36.69 2.73 16.55
CA ASN A 87 -38.14 2.98 16.67
C ASN A 87 -38.62 4.34 16.13
N PHE A 88 -37.92 4.96 15.18
CA PHE A 88 -38.37 6.21 14.55
C PHE A 88 -39.73 6.07 13.84
N MET A 89 -40.04 4.89 13.28
CA MET A 89 -41.32 4.59 12.64
C MET A 89 -41.80 3.19 13.02
N ALA A 90 -43.13 3.04 13.12
CA ALA A 90 -43.75 1.73 13.27
C ALA A 90 -43.69 0.93 11.96
N PRO A 91 -43.52 -0.40 12.00
CA PRO A 91 -43.58 -1.23 10.81
C PRO A 91 -44.94 -1.12 10.12
N VAL A 92 -44.96 -0.79 8.84
CA VAL A 92 -46.17 -0.80 8.01
C VAL A 92 -46.20 -2.14 7.26
N PRO A 93 -47.26 -2.95 7.41
CA PRO A 93 -47.36 -4.22 6.69
C PRO A 93 -47.46 -3.97 5.20
N MET A 94 -46.51 -4.50 4.44
CA MET A 94 -46.57 -4.51 2.98
C MET A 94 -47.19 -5.82 2.52
N THR A 95 -48.32 -5.74 1.81
CA THR A 95 -48.91 -6.90 1.15
C THR A 95 -48.20 -7.14 -0.17
N VAL A 96 -47.31 -8.13 -0.19
CA VAL A 96 -46.65 -8.55 -1.44
C VAL A 96 -47.69 -9.29 -2.30
N PRO A 97 -47.89 -8.90 -3.57
CA PRO A 97 -48.81 -9.61 -4.45
C PRO A 97 -48.39 -11.08 -4.61
N PRO A 98 -49.33 -12.03 -4.69
CA PRO A 98 -49.02 -13.46 -4.83
C PRO A 98 -48.28 -13.79 -6.14
N MET A 99 -48.34 -12.89 -7.13
CA MET A 99 -47.65 -13.03 -8.42
C MET A 99 -46.20 -12.50 -8.41
N ALA A 100 -45.76 -11.87 -7.31
CA ALA A 100 -44.46 -11.18 -7.25
C ALA A 100 -43.28 -12.12 -7.53
N SER A 101 -43.29 -13.33 -6.99
CA SER A 101 -42.23 -14.32 -7.19
C SER A 101 -42.03 -14.64 -8.67
N LYS A 102 -43.12 -14.95 -9.38
CA LYS A 102 -43.12 -15.24 -10.83
C LYS A 102 -42.69 -14.03 -11.66
N LEU A 103 -43.05 -12.82 -11.23
CA LEU A 103 -42.65 -11.58 -11.87
C LEU A 103 -41.14 -11.33 -11.71
N PHE A 104 -40.58 -11.54 -10.52
CA PHE A 104 -39.14 -11.35 -10.27
C PHE A 104 -38.28 -12.39 -10.99
N GLU A 105 -38.74 -13.63 -11.10
CA GLU A 105 -38.06 -14.69 -11.86
C GLU A 105 -37.94 -14.37 -13.36
N ASN A 106 -38.97 -13.72 -13.92
CA ASN A 106 -39.05 -13.43 -15.35
C ASN A 106 -38.82 -11.95 -15.70
N LEU A 107 -38.35 -11.14 -14.74
CA LEU A 107 -38.27 -9.69 -14.87
C LEU A 107 -37.44 -9.24 -16.09
N PHE A 108 -36.40 -10.01 -16.42
CA PHE A 108 -35.50 -9.74 -17.54
C PHE A 108 -35.55 -10.83 -18.64
N GLY A 109 -36.54 -11.72 -18.61
CA GLY A 109 -36.73 -12.74 -19.67
C GLY A 109 -35.69 -13.87 -19.69
N MET A 110 -34.88 -14.02 -18.65
CA MET A 110 -33.80 -15.01 -18.58
C MET A 110 -34.28 -16.43 -18.22
N GLY A 111 -35.51 -16.58 -17.71
CA GLY A 111 -36.07 -17.86 -17.24
C GLY A 111 -36.46 -18.87 -18.32
N ASN A 112 -36.48 -18.48 -19.60
CA ASN A 112 -36.91 -19.33 -20.72
C ASN A 112 -35.79 -19.77 -21.68
N GLN A 113 -34.52 -19.61 -21.30
CA GLN A 113 -33.41 -20.17 -22.09
C GLN A 113 -33.29 -21.66 -21.79
N LYS A 114 -34.13 -22.47 -22.43
CA LYS A 114 -33.93 -23.92 -22.46
C LYS A 114 -32.60 -24.15 -23.20
N ALA A 115 -31.56 -24.56 -22.47
CA ALA A 115 -30.27 -24.88 -23.08
C ALA A 115 -30.50 -25.88 -24.22
N PRO A 116 -29.88 -25.68 -25.41
CA PRO A 116 -30.00 -26.65 -26.48
C PRO A 116 -29.46 -27.99 -25.97
N ALA A 117 -30.29 -29.02 -26.02
CA ALA A 117 -29.88 -30.38 -25.71
C ALA A 117 -28.76 -30.76 -26.71
N VAL A 118 -27.57 -31.01 -26.17
CA VAL A 118 -26.45 -31.62 -26.89
C VAL A 118 -26.70 -33.11 -27.02
#